data_AF-A0AAJ6KZ11-F1
#
_entry.id   AF-A0AAJ6KZ11-F1
#
_cell.length_a   1.000
_cell.length_b   1.000
_cell.length_c   1.000
_cell.angle_alpha   90.00
_cell.angle_beta   90.00
_cell.angle_gamma   90.00
#
_symmetry.space_group_name_H-M   'P 1'
#
loop_
_entity.id
_entity.type
_entity.pdbx_description
1 polymer ?
#
loop_
_entity_poly.entity_id
_entity_poly.type
_entity_poly.pdbx_seq_one_letter_code
_entity_poly.pdbx_strand_id
1 'polypeptide(L)'
;MRGDDGSGDLAGAIKAWESTASFEVEKKVQATATEVLAKRTETLQSSIGQTSASVQAVSETVVQLDGKVSAQTTMKAQTIVDGRKVVTGLAFGSDGEQSEFLIFAQRFAVVNEIDGTVIPMFVVQNNQVVFNTAIISKALIQEIILGMNIRSPAVDSQGRPLLEINVPAGKLVFRSEDEDGSILLNSDGLAVYDGNYKRRTMNGRLTPPS
;
A
#
# COMPACT_ATOMS: atom_id res chain seq x y z
N MET A 1 -6.57 65.51 20.77
CA MET A 1 -6.02 64.15 20.64
C MET A 1 -7.20 63.24 20.35
N ARG A 2 -7.24 62.59 19.18
CA ARG A 2 -8.34 61.71 18.77
C ARG A 2 -8.08 60.36 19.41
N GLY A 3 -8.96 59.92 20.31
CA GLY A 3 -8.86 58.61 20.95
C GLY A 3 -9.03 57.54 19.91
N ASP A 4 -7.91 56.93 19.53
CA ASP A 4 -7.86 55.66 18.83
C ASP A 4 -8.05 54.59 19.91
N ASP A 5 -9.27 54.05 20.01
CA ASP A 5 -9.72 53.23 21.12
C ASP A 5 -9.37 51.73 20.97
N GLY A 6 -8.47 51.39 20.03
CA GLY A 6 -8.04 50.01 19.79
C GLY A 6 -9.17 49.07 19.36
N SER A 7 -10.40 49.57 19.22
CA SER A 7 -11.58 48.78 18.84
C SER A 7 -11.52 48.37 17.37
N GLY A 8 -10.87 49.18 16.51
CA GLY A 8 -10.57 48.86 15.12
C GLY A 8 -9.55 47.72 14.98
N ASP A 9 -8.53 47.68 15.84
CA ASP A 9 -7.53 46.61 15.87
C ASP A 9 -8.10 45.32 16.45
N LEU A 10 -8.97 45.40 17.46
CA LEU A 10 -9.70 44.24 18.01
C LEU A 10 -10.74 43.69 17.04
N ALA A 11 -11.47 44.55 16.30
CA ALA A 11 -12.39 44.12 15.25
C ALA A 11 -11.63 43.48 14.05
N GLY A 12 -10.42 43.96 13.74
CA GLY A 12 -9.51 43.32 12.79
C GLY A 12 -8.97 41.98 13.29
N ALA A 13 -8.66 41.85 14.57
CA ALA A 13 -8.20 40.60 15.19
C ALA A 13 -9.31 39.55 15.33
N ILE A 14 -10.55 39.94 15.59
CA ILE A 14 -11.72 39.04 15.65
C ILE A 14 -12.04 38.47 14.26
N LYS A 15 -11.83 39.23 13.18
CA LYS A 15 -11.90 38.71 11.79
C LYS A 15 -10.81 37.70 11.44
N ALA A 16 -9.65 37.75 12.11
CA ALA A 16 -8.58 36.78 11.89
C ALA A 16 -8.88 35.40 12.51
N TRP A 17 -9.91 35.29 13.36
CA TRP A 17 -10.34 34.07 14.05
C TRP A 17 -11.75 33.60 13.60
N GLU A 18 -12.20 33.98 12.41
CA GLU A 18 -13.45 33.44 11.85
C GLU A 18 -13.24 31.98 11.38
N SER A 19 -13.81 31.04 12.13
CA SER A 19 -13.99 29.66 11.68
C SER A 19 -15.04 29.63 10.57
N THR A 20 -14.66 29.21 9.37
CA THR A 20 -15.56 29.05 8.22
C THR A 20 -15.83 27.58 7.98
N ALA A 21 -17.09 27.21 7.77
CA ALA A 21 -17.48 25.89 7.30
C ALA A 21 -18.51 26.02 6.17
N SER A 22 -18.37 25.22 5.12
CA SER A 22 -19.30 25.19 3.99
C SER A 22 -19.60 23.75 3.56
N PHE A 23 -20.82 23.57 3.04
CA PHE A 23 -21.29 22.34 2.43
C PHE A 23 -22.00 22.71 1.12
N GLU A 24 -21.52 22.16 0.02
CA GLU A 24 -22.03 22.43 -1.32
C GLU A 24 -22.35 21.11 -2.02
N VAL A 25 -23.53 21.07 -2.66
CA VAL A 25 -23.96 19.94 -3.48
C VAL A 25 -24.39 20.45 -4.85
N GLU A 26 -23.71 19.95 -5.88
CA GLU A 26 -24.06 20.19 -7.27
C GLU A 26 -24.59 18.88 -7.88
N LYS A 27 -25.71 18.98 -8.60
CA LYS A 27 -26.30 17.85 -9.33
C LYS A 27 -26.50 18.26 -10.79
N LYS A 28 -26.09 17.39 -11.70
CA LYS A 28 -26.29 17.56 -13.14
C LYS A 28 -26.92 16.28 -13.70
N VAL A 29 -28.06 16.43 -14.37
CA VAL A 29 -28.69 15.36 -15.15
C VAL A 29 -28.89 15.91 -16.55
N GLN A 30 -28.38 15.19 -17.55
CA GLN A 30 -28.43 15.60 -18.94
C GLN A 30 -28.81 14.40 -19.80
N ALA A 31 -29.75 14.59 -20.71
CA ALA A 31 -30.09 13.61 -21.73
C ALA A 31 -29.99 14.29 -23.10
N THR A 32 -29.26 13.66 -24.01
CA THR A 32 -29.13 14.05 -25.42
C THR A 32 -29.71 12.94 -26.31
N ALA A 33 -29.67 13.12 -27.63
CA ALA A 33 -30.12 12.09 -28.57
C ALA A 33 -29.31 10.78 -28.46
N THR A 34 -28.09 10.83 -27.93
CA THR A 34 -27.15 9.71 -27.94
C THR A 34 -26.56 9.38 -26.57
N GLU A 35 -26.84 10.17 -25.54
CA GLU A 35 -26.20 10.04 -24.22
C GLU A 35 -27.14 10.43 -23.08
N VAL A 36 -27.11 9.66 -21.98
CA VAL A 36 -27.71 10.01 -20.70
C VAL A 36 -26.61 10.08 -19.64
N LEU A 37 -26.50 11.23 -18.98
CA LEU A 37 -25.53 11.54 -17.95
C LEU A 37 -26.26 11.89 -16.65
N ALA A 38 -25.83 11.30 -15.54
CA ALA A 38 -26.13 11.77 -14.20
C ALA A 38 -24.85 11.96 -13.40
N LYS A 39 -24.69 13.12 -12.78
CA LYS A 39 -23.51 13.51 -12.01
C LYS A 39 -23.91 14.22 -10.72
N ARG A 40 -23.22 13.91 -9.64
CA ARG A 40 -23.33 14.58 -8.35
C ARG A 40 -21.94 14.90 -7.81
N THR A 41 -21.75 16.14 -7.39
CA THR A 41 -20.54 16.62 -6.71
C THR A 41 -20.94 17.12 -5.33
N GLU A 42 -20.32 16.60 -4.28
CA GLU A 42 -20.50 17.05 -2.90
C GLU A 42 -19.16 17.56 -2.39
N THR A 43 -19.13 18.78 -1.84
CA THR A 43 -17.93 19.40 -1.27
C THR A 43 -18.23 19.83 0.16
N LEU A 44 -17.42 19.36 1.11
CA LEU A 44 -17.39 19.82 2.50
C LEU A 44 -16.07 20.56 2.70
N GLN A 45 -16.11 21.73 3.32
CA GLN A 45 -14.90 22.49 3.65
C GLN A 45 -15.01 23.09 5.04
N SER A 46 -13.90 23.09 5.78
CA SER A 46 -13.74 23.81 7.02
C SER A 46 -12.38 24.50 7.08
N SER A 47 -12.31 25.68 7.67
CA SER A 47 -11.06 26.42 7.84
C SER A 47 -11.08 27.31 9.08
N ILE A 48 -9.93 27.42 9.76
CA ILE A 48 -9.68 28.34 10.87
C ILE A 48 -8.30 28.96 10.64
N GLY A 49 -8.25 30.28 10.47
CA GLY A 49 -7.01 30.98 10.12
C GLY A 49 -6.38 30.41 8.84
N GLN A 50 -5.14 29.91 8.94
CA GLN A 50 -4.40 29.30 7.82
C GLN A 50 -4.58 27.77 7.70
N THR A 51 -5.31 27.15 8.64
CA THR A 51 -5.58 25.71 8.62
C THR A 51 -6.90 25.43 7.92
N SER A 52 -6.92 24.45 7.01
CA SER A 52 -8.15 24.04 6.34
C SER A 52 -8.21 22.54 6.05
N ALA A 53 -9.42 22.01 5.96
CA ALA A 53 -9.73 20.67 5.51
C ALA A 53 -10.87 20.70 4.49
N SER A 54 -10.82 19.83 3.49
CA SER A 54 -11.91 19.68 2.54
C SER A 54 -12.06 18.24 2.08
N VAL A 55 -13.30 17.80 1.91
CA VAL A 55 -13.66 16.52 1.28
C VAL A 55 -14.50 16.82 0.05
N GLN A 56 -14.17 16.20 -1.09
CA GLN A 56 -14.95 16.26 -2.30
C GLN A 56 -15.29 14.84 -2.76
N ALA A 57 -16.57 14.56 -2.96
CA ALA A 57 -17.07 13.31 -3.52
C ALA A 57 -17.76 13.58 -4.85
N VAL A 58 -17.40 12.85 -5.89
CA VAL A 58 -18.00 12.95 -7.23
C VAL A 58 -18.50 11.58 -7.64
N SER A 59 -19.78 11.45 -7.93
CA SER A 59 -20.37 10.24 -8.51
C SER A 59 -20.94 10.57 -9.88
N GLU A 60 -20.69 9.71 -10.87
CA GLU A 60 -21.08 9.93 -12.26
C GLU A 60 -21.48 8.61 -12.92
N THR A 61 -22.55 8.64 -13.72
CA THR A 61 -22.99 7.52 -14.57
C THR A 61 -23.28 8.04 -15.96
N VAL A 62 -22.83 7.29 -16.98
CA VAL A 62 -23.03 7.62 -18.39
C VAL A 62 -23.59 6.39 -19.10
N VAL A 63 -24.58 6.59 -19.97
CA VAL A 63 -25.10 5.57 -20.89
C VAL A 63 -25.15 6.18 -22.28
N GLN A 64 -24.57 5.51 -23.27
CA GLN A 64 -24.56 5.94 -24.67
C GLN A 64 -25.37 4.98 -25.55
N LEU A 65 -25.93 5.50 -26.64
CA LEU A 65 -26.77 4.74 -27.58
C LEU A 65 -25.98 3.66 -28.34
N ASP A 66 -24.65 3.78 -28.42
CA ASP A 66 -23.74 2.77 -29.00
C ASP A 66 -23.50 1.58 -28.06
N GLY A 67 -24.13 1.55 -26.88
CA GLY A 67 -24.05 0.48 -25.90
C GLY A 67 -22.97 0.68 -24.83
N LYS A 68 -22.19 1.76 -24.88
CA LYS A 68 -21.22 2.07 -23.82
C LYS A 68 -21.91 2.54 -22.55
N VAL A 69 -21.46 2.03 -21.42
CA VAL A 69 -21.94 2.43 -20.09
C VAL A 69 -20.75 2.69 -19.19
N SER A 70 -20.86 3.64 -18.28
CA SER A 70 -19.89 3.79 -17.21
C SER A 70 -20.54 4.24 -15.92
N ALA A 71 -19.94 3.83 -14.81
CA ALA A 71 -20.31 4.27 -13.48
C ALA A 71 -19.02 4.46 -12.68
N GLN A 72 -18.83 5.63 -12.09
CA GLN A 72 -17.64 5.96 -11.32
C GLN A 72 -17.96 6.78 -10.07
N THR A 73 -17.14 6.60 -9.05
CA THR A 73 -17.10 7.45 -7.86
C THR A 73 -15.67 7.81 -7.53
N THR A 74 -15.44 9.07 -7.19
CA THR A 74 -14.17 9.59 -6.70
C THR A 74 -14.38 10.29 -5.38
N MET A 75 -13.53 10.01 -4.40
CA MET A 75 -13.47 10.72 -3.12
C MET A 75 -12.08 11.31 -2.96
N LYS A 76 -12.01 12.58 -2.58
CA LYS A 76 -10.77 13.30 -2.33
C LYS A 76 -10.85 14.00 -0.99
N ALA A 77 -9.85 13.79 -0.15
CA ALA A 77 -9.65 14.56 1.07
C ALA A 77 -8.37 15.37 0.96
N GLN A 78 -8.42 16.61 1.44
CA GLN A 78 -7.29 17.53 1.43
C GLN A 78 -7.22 18.25 2.78
N THR A 79 -6.02 18.39 3.32
CA THR A 79 -5.73 19.22 4.49
C THR A 79 -4.59 20.17 4.19
N ILE A 80 -4.64 21.36 4.78
CA ILE A 80 -3.60 22.37 4.75
C ILE A 80 -3.37 22.81 6.19
N VAL A 81 -2.16 22.62 6.69
CA VAL A 81 -1.72 23.07 8.03
C VAL A 81 -0.36 23.72 7.83
N ASP A 82 -0.19 24.97 8.27
CA ASP A 82 1.08 25.72 8.17
C ASP A 82 1.70 25.70 6.75
N GLY A 83 0.86 25.85 5.73
CA GLY A 83 1.27 25.80 4.32
C GLY A 83 1.60 24.40 3.78
N ARG A 84 1.62 23.36 4.62
CA ARG A 84 1.78 21.97 4.20
C ARG A 84 0.44 21.40 3.71
N LYS A 85 0.38 21.11 2.42
CA LYS A 85 -0.78 20.48 1.77
C LYS A 85 -0.63 18.96 1.74
N VAL A 86 -1.60 18.24 2.29
CA VAL A 86 -1.70 16.77 2.18
C VAL A 86 -2.99 16.43 1.45
N VAL A 87 -2.92 15.58 0.43
CA VAL A 87 -4.06 15.13 -0.36
C VAL A 87 -4.09 13.61 -0.38
N THR A 88 -5.27 13.04 -0.20
CA THR A 88 -5.54 11.63 -0.45
C THR A 88 -6.81 11.49 -1.26
N GLY A 89 -6.94 10.40 -2.02
CA GLY A 89 -8.17 10.10 -2.73
C GLY A 89 -8.31 8.63 -3.09
N LEU A 90 -9.54 8.26 -3.38
CA LEU A 90 -9.94 6.95 -3.89
C LEU A 90 -10.83 7.19 -5.10
N ALA A 91 -10.68 6.40 -6.15
CA ALA A 91 -11.62 6.36 -7.25
C ALA A 91 -11.91 4.92 -7.62
N PHE A 92 -13.16 4.60 -7.93
CA PHE A 92 -13.53 3.28 -8.41
C PHE A 92 -14.68 3.39 -9.37
N GLY A 93 -14.74 2.47 -10.32
CA GLY A 93 -15.77 2.47 -11.33
C GLY A 93 -15.67 1.29 -12.26
N SER A 94 -16.57 1.28 -13.24
CA SER A 94 -16.59 0.32 -14.33
C SER A 94 -17.06 1.01 -15.61
N ASP A 95 -16.58 0.53 -16.74
CA ASP A 95 -16.94 0.95 -18.10
C ASP A 95 -17.77 -0.11 -18.84
N GLY A 96 -18.36 -1.06 -18.11
CA GLY A 96 -19.13 -2.16 -18.69
C GLY A 96 -18.29 -3.36 -19.14
N GLU A 97 -16.96 -3.24 -19.20
CA GLU A 97 -16.05 -4.36 -19.52
C GLU A 97 -15.14 -4.70 -18.35
N GLN A 98 -14.58 -3.68 -17.70
CA GLN A 98 -13.64 -3.84 -16.59
C GLN A 98 -14.09 -3.02 -15.38
N SER A 99 -13.66 -3.44 -14.20
CA SER A 99 -13.79 -2.67 -12.97
C SER A 99 -12.41 -2.25 -12.51
N GLU A 100 -12.28 -1.01 -12.04
CA GLU A 100 -11.01 -0.47 -11.54
C GLU A 100 -11.20 0.13 -10.15
N PHE A 101 -10.15 0.00 -9.32
CA PHE A 101 -10.04 0.64 -8.02
C PHE A 101 -8.68 1.33 -7.92
N LEU A 102 -8.71 2.67 -7.91
CA LEU A 102 -7.57 3.56 -7.88
C LEU A 102 -7.42 4.21 -6.50
N ILE A 103 -6.19 4.22 -6.00
CA ILE A 103 -5.83 4.85 -4.72
C ILE A 103 -4.80 5.94 -4.97
N PHE A 104 -5.12 7.17 -4.60
CA PHE A 104 -4.18 8.28 -4.54
C PHE A 104 -3.73 8.49 -3.09
N ALA A 105 -2.74 7.69 -2.66
CA ALA A 105 -2.14 7.79 -1.33
C ALA A 105 -0.73 7.16 -1.32
N GLN A 106 0.11 7.54 -0.36
CA GLN A 106 1.44 6.93 -0.16
C GLN A 106 1.42 5.74 0.81
N ARG A 107 0.37 5.63 1.64
CA ARG A 107 0.24 4.62 2.69
C ARG A 107 -1.21 4.18 2.81
N PHE A 108 -1.43 2.88 2.80
CA PHE A 108 -2.71 2.28 3.14
C PHE A 108 -2.58 1.56 4.49
N ALA A 109 -3.52 1.80 5.40
CA ALA A 109 -3.49 1.27 6.76
C ALA A 109 -4.90 0.92 7.23
N VAL A 110 -4.99 -0.10 8.07
CA VAL A 110 -6.21 -0.45 8.81
C VAL A 110 -6.11 0.14 10.21
N VAL A 111 -7.22 0.65 10.73
CA VAL A 111 -7.31 1.07 12.13
C VAL A 111 -7.91 -0.08 12.91
N ASN A 112 -7.21 -0.55 13.94
CA ASN A 112 -7.76 -1.54 14.86
C ASN A 112 -8.87 -0.89 15.68
N GLU A 113 -10.08 -1.45 15.61
CA GLU A 113 -11.27 -0.90 16.26
C GLU A 113 -11.21 -0.96 17.79
N ILE A 114 -10.43 -1.88 18.36
CA ILE A 114 -10.37 -2.11 19.80
C ILE A 114 -9.48 -1.08 20.49
N ASP A 115 -8.31 -0.80 19.92
CA ASP A 115 -7.27 0.03 20.54
C ASP A 115 -6.91 1.29 19.75
N GLY A 116 -7.52 1.50 18.58
CA GLY A 116 -7.29 2.66 17.71
C GLY A 116 -5.93 2.64 17.00
N THR A 117 -5.17 1.54 17.09
CA THR A 117 -3.84 1.46 16.49
C THR A 117 -3.92 1.45 14.96
N VAL A 118 -3.07 2.24 14.32
CA VAL A 118 -2.98 2.31 12.85
C VAL A 118 -1.95 1.27 12.38
N ILE A 119 -2.43 0.20 11.74
CA ILE A 119 -1.62 -0.89 11.21
C ILE A 119 -1.40 -0.63 9.72
N PRO A 120 -0.19 -0.22 9.28
CA PRO A 120 0.09 -0.04 7.86
C PRO A 120 0.08 -1.38 7.15
N MET A 121 -0.74 -1.49 6.10
CA MET A 121 -0.82 -2.70 5.27
C MET A 121 0.26 -2.69 4.19
N PHE A 122 0.39 -1.57 3.48
CA PHE A 122 1.50 -1.34 2.55
C PHE A 122 1.82 0.16 2.44
N VAL A 123 3.06 0.43 2.03
CA VAL A 123 3.53 1.77 1.67
C VAL A 123 4.07 1.76 0.25
N VAL A 124 3.84 2.84 -0.49
CA VAL A 124 4.40 3.03 -1.83
C VAL A 124 5.62 3.94 -1.69
N GLN A 125 6.81 3.40 -1.97
CA GLN A 125 8.07 4.14 -1.89
C GLN A 125 8.94 3.76 -3.09
N ASN A 126 9.58 4.73 -3.73
CA ASN A 126 10.41 4.51 -4.93
C ASN A 126 9.69 3.69 -6.03
N ASN A 127 8.40 3.98 -6.26
CA ASN A 127 7.54 3.26 -7.21
C ASN A 127 7.36 1.75 -6.91
N GLN A 128 7.64 1.30 -5.69
CA GLN A 128 7.44 -0.08 -5.24
C GLN A 128 6.47 -0.14 -4.07
N VAL A 129 5.65 -1.19 -4.03
CA VAL A 129 4.79 -1.50 -2.90
C VAL A 129 5.61 -2.32 -1.90
N VAL A 130 5.76 -1.79 -0.68
CA VAL A 130 6.52 -2.44 0.38
C VAL A 130 5.57 -2.94 1.46
N PHE A 131 5.68 -4.23 1.77
CA PHE A 131 5.03 -4.89 2.89
C PHE A 131 6.06 -5.15 3.98
N ASN A 132 5.73 -4.85 5.24
CA ASN A 132 6.60 -5.22 6.37
C ASN A 132 6.53 -6.73 6.66
N THR A 133 5.32 -7.30 6.62
CA THR A 133 5.08 -8.74 6.77
C THR A 133 3.78 -9.10 6.05
N ALA A 134 3.75 -10.23 5.36
CA ALA A 134 2.56 -10.72 4.67
C ALA A 134 2.44 -12.25 4.84
N ILE A 135 1.21 -12.72 5.06
CA ILE A 135 0.86 -14.14 4.97
C ILE A 135 0.10 -14.32 3.66
N ILE A 136 0.61 -15.17 2.77
CA ILE A 136 0.06 -15.37 1.42
C ILE A 136 -0.29 -16.85 1.25
N SER A 137 -1.56 -17.16 1.05
CA SER A 137 -2.02 -18.55 0.88
C SER A 137 -1.45 -19.21 -0.38
N LYS A 138 -1.36 -18.46 -1.48
CA LYS A 138 -0.78 -18.90 -2.75
C LYS A 138 -0.26 -17.70 -3.54
N ALA A 139 0.97 -17.81 -4.05
CA ALA A 139 1.58 -16.81 -4.92
C ALA A 139 2.06 -17.48 -6.21
N LEU A 140 1.82 -16.82 -7.35
CA LEU A 140 2.51 -17.08 -8.61
C LEU A 140 3.43 -15.88 -8.86
N ILE A 141 4.74 -16.13 -8.94
CA ILE A 141 5.74 -15.07 -9.05
C ILE A 141 6.53 -15.32 -10.34
N GLN A 142 6.53 -14.34 -11.25
CA GLN A 142 7.30 -14.42 -12.51
C GLN A 142 8.80 -14.23 -12.26
N GLU A 143 9.16 -13.29 -11.39
CA GLU A 143 10.53 -13.00 -11.00
C GLU A 143 10.58 -12.60 -9.53
N ILE A 144 11.59 -13.08 -8.81
CA ILE A 144 11.85 -12.71 -7.42
C ILE A 144 13.33 -12.41 -7.22
N ILE A 145 13.62 -11.24 -6.66
CA ILE A 145 14.95 -10.90 -6.15
C ILE A 145 14.93 -11.10 -4.64
N LEU A 146 15.61 -12.14 -4.18
CA LEU A 146 15.66 -12.51 -2.77
C LEU A 146 16.86 -11.86 -2.08
N GLY A 147 16.61 -11.07 -1.03
CA GLY A 147 17.69 -10.50 -0.20
C GLY A 147 18.12 -11.36 1.00
N MET A 148 17.25 -12.28 1.44
CA MET A 148 17.38 -12.98 2.72
C MET A 148 17.22 -14.50 2.57
N ASN A 149 16.35 -15.13 3.36
CA ASN A 149 16.20 -16.58 3.43
C ASN A 149 14.79 -17.04 2.99
N ILE A 150 14.71 -18.22 2.37
CA ILE A 150 13.47 -19.00 2.23
C ILE A 150 13.61 -20.24 3.12
N ARG A 151 12.61 -20.51 3.96
CA ARG A 151 12.62 -21.64 4.90
C ARG A 151 11.31 -22.40 4.82
N SER A 152 11.37 -23.72 4.84
CA SER A 152 10.18 -24.54 5.06
C SER A 152 9.67 -24.40 6.49
N PRO A 153 8.35 -24.51 6.71
CA PRO A 153 7.80 -24.61 8.07
C PRO A 153 8.08 -25.97 8.72
N ALA A 154 8.19 -27.04 7.92
CA ALA A 154 8.61 -28.35 8.40
C ALA A 154 10.10 -28.34 8.79
N VAL A 155 10.43 -29.09 9.83
CA VAL A 155 11.75 -29.15 10.46
C VAL A 155 12.24 -30.59 10.60
N ASP A 156 13.55 -30.78 10.70
CA ASP A 156 14.17 -32.07 11.04
C ASP A 156 14.08 -32.37 12.54
N SER A 157 14.59 -33.53 12.95
CA SER A 157 14.65 -33.95 14.36
C SER A 157 15.39 -32.95 15.29
N GLN A 158 16.18 -32.04 14.73
CA GLN A 158 16.95 -31.00 15.43
C GLN A 158 16.29 -29.62 15.36
N GLY A 159 15.08 -29.50 14.81
CA GLY A 159 14.34 -28.24 14.70
C GLY A 159 14.84 -27.31 13.59
N ARG A 160 15.67 -27.79 12.66
CA ARG A 160 16.16 -27.00 11.53
C ARG A 160 15.21 -27.16 10.34
N PRO A 161 14.93 -26.10 9.56
CA PRO A 161 14.06 -26.19 8.39
C PRO A 161 14.51 -27.28 7.41
N LEU A 162 13.60 -28.09 6.90
CA LEU A 162 13.91 -29.11 5.88
C LEU A 162 14.45 -28.49 4.58
N LEU A 163 13.89 -27.37 4.13
CA LEU A 163 14.43 -26.55 3.05
C LEU A 163 14.92 -25.22 3.61
N GLU A 164 16.15 -24.84 3.27
CA GLU A 164 16.69 -23.52 3.54
C GLU A 164 17.48 -22.99 2.33
N ILE A 165 17.04 -21.86 1.78
CA ILE A 165 17.84 -21.03 0.87
C ILE A 165 18.29 -19.83 1.67
N ASN A 166 19.59 -19.59 1.74
CA ASN A 166 20.20 -18.45 2.40
C ASN A 166 21.05 -17.71 1.36
N VAL A 167 20.48 -16.64 0.81
CA VAL A 167 21.11 -15.86 -0.26
C VAL A 167 22.37 -15.15 0.23
N PRO A 168 22.39 -14.48 1.41
CA PRO A 168 23.61 -13.85 1.93
C PRO A 168 24.79 -14.81 2.09
N ALA A 169 24.54 -16.06 2.49
CA ALA A 169 25.56 -17.09 2.64
C ALA A 169 25.83 -17.88 1.34
N GLY A 170 25.11 -17.59 0.25
CA GLY A 170 25.23 -18.32 -1.02
C GLY A 170 24.94 -19.82 -0.88
N LYS A 171 23.96 -20.19 -0.03
CA LYS A 171 23.74 -21.57 0.42
C LYS A 171 22.31 -22.05 0.14
N LEU A 172 22.17 -23.28 -0.33
CA LEU A 172 20.90 -24.01 -0.40
C LEU A 172 21.05 -25.35 0.34
N VAL A 173 20.05 -25.73 1.13
CA VAL A 173 20.06 -26.95 1.94
C VAL A 173 18.73 -27.68 1.83
N PHE A 174 18.81 -28.99 1.63
CA PHE A 174 17.73 -29.93 1.87
C PHE A 174 18.12 -30.86 3.02
N ARG A 175 17.25 -31.08 4.00
CA ARG A 175 17.47 -31.96 5.15
C ARG A 175 16.42 -33.06 5.17
N SER A 176 16.81 -34.24 5.65
CA SER A 176 15.89 -35.32 5.97
C SER A 176 15.12 -34.97 7.24
N GLU A 177 13.87 -35.39 7.32
CA GLU A 177 13.03 -35.19 8.50
C GLU A 177 13.49 -36.09 9.67
N ASP A 178 13.78 -37.37 9.38
CA ASP A 178 13.98 -38.40 10.41
C ASP A 178 15.43 -38.88 10.56
N GLU A 179 16.24 -38.82 9.49
CA GLU A 179 17.58 -39.43 9.47
C GLU A 179 18.72 -38.42 9.60
N ASP A 180 18.43 -37.14 9.87
CA ASP A 180 19.39 -36.03 10.03
C ASP A 180 20.39 -35.81 8.86
N GLY A 181 20.29 -36.58 7.77
CA GLY A 181 21.06 -36.40 6.54
C GLY A 181 20.72 -35.10 5.83
N SER A 182 21.64 -34.59 5.01
CA SER A 182 21.40 -33.35 4.26
C SER A 182 22.16 -33.26 2.94
N ILE A 183 21.59 -32.50 2.01
CA ILE A 183 22.23 -32.03 0.79
C ILE A 183 22.50 -30.54 0.97
N LEU A 184 23.75 -30.14 0.71
CA LEU A 184 24.23 -28.77 0.79
C LEU A 184 24.75 -28.36 -0.58
N LEU A 185 24.30 -27.22 -1.09
CA LEU A 185 24.88 -26.55 -2.25
C LEU A 185 25.38 -25.17 -1.81
N ASN A 186 26.64 -24.85 -2.11
CA ASN A 186 27.23 -23.54 -1.88
C ASN A 186 28.37 -23.25 -2.88
N SER A 187 29.15 -22.19 -2.65
CA SER A 187 30.32 -21.83 -3.48
C SER A 187 31.40 -22.90 -3.56
N ASP A 188 31.49 -23.79 -2.57
CA ASP A 188 32.44 -24.91 -2.60
C ASP A 188 31.92 -26.08 -3.45
N GLY A 189 30.63 -26.13 -3.75
CA GLY A 189 29.98 -27.15 -4.58
C GLY A 189 28.82 -27.87 -3.89
N LEU A 190 28.56 -29.11 -4.30
CA LEU A 190 27.48 -29.96 -3.78
C LEU A 190 28.05 -31.01 -2.82
N ALA A 191 27.60 -30.97 -1.57
CA ALA A 191 27.94 -31.93 -0.53
C ALA A 191 26.72 -32.72 -0.07
N VAL A 192 26.92 -33.99 0.26
CA VAL A 192 25.90 -34.85 0.90
C VAL A 192 26.45 -35.33 2.23
N TYR A 193 25.66 -35.19 3.30
CA TYR A 193 25.97 -35.63 4.66
C TYR A 193 24.97 -36.70 5.08
N ASP A 194 25.44 -37.70 5.84
CA ASP A 194 24.57 -38.64 6.53
C ASP A 194 24.07 -38.10 7.87
N GLY A 195 23.23 -38.87 8.56
CA GLY A 195 22.71 -38.52 9.89
C GLY A 195 23.73 -38.35 11.00
N ASN A 196 24.98 -38.77 10.78
CA ASN A 196 26.09 -38.57 11.70
C ASN A 196 26.95 -37.35 11.30
N TYR A 197 26.45 -36.48 10.42
CA TYR A 197 27.14 -35.29 9.91
C TYR A 197 28.44 -35.61 9.15
N LYS A 198 28.62 -36.86 8.71
CA LYS A 198 29.79 -37.25 7.94
C LYS A 198 29.53 -36.97 6.47
N ARG A 199 30.39 -36.15 5.85
CA ARG A 199 30.35 -35.90 4.40
C ARG A 199 30.59 -37.20 3.65
N ARG A 200 29.59 -37.65 2.89
CA ARG A 200 29.63 -38.85 2.05
C ARG A 200 30.05 -38.54 0.63
N THR A 201 29.66 -37.37 0.13
CA THR A 201 29.96 -36.93 -1.24
C THR A 201 30.34 -35.46 -1.25
N MET A 202 31.27 -35.08 -2.13
CA MET A 202 31.60 -33.70 -2.45
C MET A 202 31.87 -33.59 -3.96
N ASN A 203 31.15 -32.71 -4.65
CA ASN A 203 31.39 -32.37 -6.05
C ASN A 203 31.62 -30.86 -6.17
N GLY A 204 32.56 -30.42 -7.01
CA GLY A 204 32.76 -28.99 -7.31
C GLY A 204 33.82 -28.25 -6.47
N ARG A 205 34.35 -28.88 -5.41
CA ARG A 205 35.47 -28.29 -4.63
C ARG A 205 36.78 -28.48 -5.38
N LEU A 206 37.04 -27.61 -6.33
CA LEU A 206 38.30 -27.54 -7.06
C LEU A 206 39.30 -26.77 -6.22
N THR A 207 39.96 -27.45 -5.29
CA THR A 207 41.25 -26.94 -4.78
C THR A 207 42.19 -26.87 -5.98
N PRO A 208 42.81 -25.72 -6.31
CA PRO A 208 43.78 -25.68 -7.39
C PRO A 208 44.90 -26.70 -7.09
N PRO A 209 45.47 -27.37 -8.11
CA PRO A 209 46.62 -28.22 -7.90
C PRO A 209 47.74 -27.36 -7.28
N SER A 210 48.26 -27.85 -6.16
CA SER A 210 49.44 -27.30 -5.46
C SER A 210 50.69 -27.35 -6.32
#